data_AF-A0A821J9P1-F1
#
_entry.id   AF-A0A821J9P1-F1
#
_cell.length_a   1.000
_cell.length_b   1.000
_cell.length_c   1.000
_cell.angle_alpha   90.00
_cell.angle_beta   90.00
_cell.angle_gamma   90.00
#
_symmetry.space_group_name_H-M   'P 1'
#
loop_
_entity.id
_entity.type
_entity.pdbx_description
1 polymer ?
#
loop_
_entity_poly.entity_id
_entity_poly.type
_entity_poly.pdbx_seq_one_letter_code
_entity_poly.pdbx_strand_id
1 'polypeptide(L)'
;MIPKGGALDGLYRFCTKHATEHTIGSLTVNTIIRLACLVLDTNCFLFDNKYYKQIRGGAMGSPFTMTLANIYMHEWEQSLIQHQHERNELYGRYIDDIFTTSNEPVETIIALLDRENEKDPNIRISYTIHDSVEFLDVLIGNIQGQLKTSVFRKPAAEPYILPYTSDHPRHIHSSTIHTALLRDVRLCS
;
A
#
# COMPACT_ATOMS: atom_id res chain seq x y z
N MET A 1 7.67 -9.05 2.03
CA MET A 1 6.85 -9.31 3.26
C MET A 1 7.60 -8.79 4.47
N ILE A 2 6.89 -8.06 5.33
CA ILE A 2 7.44 -7.34 6.46
C ILE A 2 8.04 -8.30 7.50
N PRO A 3 9.24 -8.03 8.03
CA PRO A 3 9.87 -8.86 9.05
C PRO A 3 9.12 -8.76 10.38
N LYS A 4 8.87 -9.90 11.03
CA LYS A 4 8.12 -9.97 12.29
C LYS A 4 8.74 -9.11 13.41
N GLY A 5 10.06 -9.25 13.62
CA GLY A 5 10.78 -8.51 14.66
C GLY A 5 10.72 -7.00 14.43
N GLY A 6 11.17 -6.55 13.26
CA GLY A 6 11.12 -5.12 12.89
C GLY A 6 9.71 -4.52 12.91
N ALA A 7 8.69 -5.29 12.54
CA ALA A 7 7.29 -4.85 12.65
C ALA A 7 6.85 -4.62 14.10
N LEU A 8 7.18 -5.54 15.01
CA LEU A 8 6.84 -5.41 16.42
C LEU A 8 7.59 -4.25 17.08
N ASP A 9 8.85 -4.05 16.72
CA ASP A 9 9.65 -2.91 17.21
C ASP A 9 9.09 -1.58 16.69
N GLY A 10 8.71 -1.52 15.41
CA GLY A 10 8.02 -0.36 14.81
C GLY A 10 6.67 -0.09 15.47
N LEU A 11 5.89 -1.14 15.76
CA LEU A 11 4.63 -1.02 16.51
C LEU A 11 4.87 -0.48 17.92
N TYR A 12 5.90 -0.95 18.62
CA TYR A 12 6.23 -0.47 19.96
C TYR A 12 6.59 1.02 19.95
N ARG A 13 7.44 1.45 19.01
CA ARG A 13 7.79 2.87 18.84
C ARG A 13 6.58 3.73 18.50
N PHE A 14 5.76 3.27 17.55
CA PHE A 14 4.53 3.96 17.15
C PHE A 14 3.58 4.11 18.35
N CYS A 15 3.31 3.01 19.06
CA CYS A 15 2.43 3.04 20.22
C CYS A 15 2.96 3.95 21.33
N THR A 16 4.28 3.91 21.61
CA THR A 16 4.89 4.75 22.63
C THR A 16 4.82 6.23 22.28
N LYS A 17 4.98 6.58 21.00
CA LYS A 17 4.87 7.95 20.50
C LYS A 17 3.45 8.52 20.66
N HIS A 18 2.43 7.67 20.53
CA HIS A 18 1.02 8.06 20.56
C HIS A 18 0.29 7.72 21.87
N ALA A 19 0.96 7.08 22.81
CA ALA A 19 0.38 6.72 24.10
C ALA A 19 0.22 7.95 25.00
N THR A 20 -0.87 7.98 25.76
CA THR A 20 -1.05 8.90 26.89
C THR A 20 -0.87 8.08 28.16
N GLU A 21 0.06 8.46 29.04
CA GLU A 21 0.38 7.71 30.27
C GLU A 21 0.69 6.21 30.02
N HIS A 22 1.42 5.91 28.95
CA HIS A 22 1.76 4.54 28.52
C HIS A 22 0.58 3.65 28.10
N THR A 23 -0.58 4.27 27.82
CA THR A 23 -1.79 3.58 27.34
C THR A 23 -2.28 4.13 26.02
N ILE A 24 -2.95 3.27 25.25
CA ILE A 24 -3.77 3.65 24.09
C ILE A 24 -5.18 3.18 24.38
N GLY A 25 -6.08 4.14 24.65
CA GLY A 25 -7.39 3.84 25.22
C GLY A 25 -7.23 3.20 26.60
N SER A 26 -7.75 2.00 26.80
CA SER A 26 -7.67 1.26 28.07
C SER A 26 -6.53 0.23 28.12
N LEU A 27 -5.73 0.11 27.07
CA LEU A 27 -4.69 -0.93 26.96
C LEU A 27 -3.29 -0.33 27.13
N THR A 28 -2.47 -1.01 27.92
CA THR A 28 -1.04 -0.67 28.01
C THR A 28 -0.32 -1.05 26.71
N VAL A 29 0.72 -0.31 26.34
CA VAL A 29 1.56 -0.63 25.17
C VAL A 29 2.05 -2.08 25.20
N ASN A 30 2.51 -2.56 26.36
CA ASN A 30 2.94 -3.95 26.52
C ASN A 30 1.83 -4.98 26.24
N THR A 31 0.57 -4.68 26.61
CA THR A 31 -0.56 -5.55 26.30
C THR A 31 -0.80 -5.62 24.80
N ILE A 32 -0.74 -4.47 24.12
CA ILE A 32 -0.89 -4.40 22.65
C ILE A 32 0.21 -5.22 21.96
N ILE A 33 1.46 -5.08 22.38
CA ILE A 33 2.57 -5.87 21.81
C ILE A 33 2.38 -7.37 22.06
N ARG A 34 1.95 -7.78 23.26
CA ARG A 34 1.67 -9.20 23.53
C ARG A 34 0.55 -9.76 22.65
N LEU A 35 -0.52 -8.99 22.43
CA LEU A 35 -1.60 -9.37 21.52
C LEU A 35 -1.11 -9.43 20.07
N ALA A 36 -0.27 -8.49 19.65
CA ALA A 36 0.36 -8.51 18.33
C ALA A 36 1.22 -9.76 18.14
N CYS A 37 2.07 -10.11 19.12
CA CYS A 37 2.86 -11.34 19.11
C CYS A 37 1.96 -12.56 18.97
N LEU A 38 0.86 -12.64 19.74
CA LEU A 38 -0.10 -13.75 19.67
C LEU A 38 -0.65 -13.92 18.24
N VAL A 39 -1.11 -12.84 17.61
CA VAL A 39 -1.64 -12.89 16.23
C VAL A 39 -0.57 -13.35 15.23
N LEU A 40 0.67 -12.86 15.36
CA LEU A 40 1.76 -13.21 14.45
C LEU A 40 2.30 -14.63 14.70
N ASP A 41 2.23 -15.14 15.93
CA ASP A 41 2.74 -16.47 16.29
C ASP A 41 1.75 -17.61 16.05
N THR A 42 0.46 -17.31 16.06
CA THR A 42 -0.62 -18.28 15.83
C THR A 42 -1.09 -18.33 14.37
N ASN A 43 -0.33 -17.70 13.47
CA ASN A 43 -0.62 -17.67 12.06
C ASN A 43 -0.34 -19.02 11.38
N CYS A 44 -1.29 -19.94 11.53
CA CYS A 44 -1.27 -21.28 10.98
C CYS A 44 -2.44 -21.47 10.01
N PHE A 45 -2.22 -22.18 8.91
CA PHE A 45 -3.26 -22.50 7.92
C PHE A 45 -3.14 -23.95 7.44
N LEU A 46 -4.25 -24.49 6.92
CA LEU A 46 -4.33 -25.81 6.33
C LEU A 46 -4.26 -25.69 4.80
N PHE A 47 -3.32 -26.41 4.18
CA PHE A 47 -3.23 -26.55 2.74
C PHE A 47 -2.87 -28.00 2.41
N ASP A 48 -3.59 -28.62 1.46
CA ASP A 48 -3.36 -30.02 1.08
C ASP A 48 -3.28 -30.99 2.29
N ASN A 49 -4.25 -30.86 3.21
CA ASN A 49 -4.32 -31.63 4.47
C ASN A 49 -3.07 -31.54 5.36
N LYS A 50 -2.21 -30.52 5.17
CA LYS A 50 -1.02 -30.27 5.99
C LYS A 50 -1.11 -28.91 6.67
N TYR A 51 -0.67 -28.87 7.92
CA TYR A 51 -0.60 -27.64 8.70
C TYR A 51 0.69 -26.90 8.39
N TYR A 52 0.57 -25.62 8.06
CA TYR A 52 1.69 -24.72 7.83
C TYR A 52 1.62 -23.56 8.81
N LYS A 53 2.78 -23.11 9.28
CA LYS A 53 2.93 -21.87 10.04
C LYS A 53 3.61 -20.83 9.15
N GLN A 54 3.02 -19.65 9.05
CA GLN A 54 3.66 -18.55 8.34
C GLN A 54 4.80 -17.99 9.20
N ILE A 55 6.03 -18.12 8.70
CA ILE A 55 7.25 -17.70 9.43
C ILE A 55 7.65 -16.24 9.15
N ARG A 56 7.11 -15.62 8.09
CA ARG A 56 7.41 -14.25 7.68
C ARG A 56 6.17 -13.53 7.18
N GLY A 57 6.03 -12.26 7.54
CA GLY A 57 4.80 -11.48 7.32
C GLY A 57 3.66 -11.93 8.23
N GLY A 58 2.47 -11.41 7.98
CA GLY A 58 1.23 -11.88 8.61
C GLY A 58 0.25 -12.41 7.56
N ALA A 59 -0.86 -12.97 8.04
CA ALA A 59 -1.88 -13.56 7.18
C ALA A 59 -2.50 -12.49 6.28
N MET A 60 -2.57 -12.77 4.98
CA MET A 60 -3.36 -11.96 4.06
C MET A 60 -4.84 -12.04 4.49
N GLY A 61 -5.50 -10.89 4.59
CA GLY A 61 -6.88 -10.78 5.08
C GLY A 61 -6.99 -10.58 6.60
N SER A 62 -5.91 -10.66 7.37
CA SER A 62 -5.92 -10.24 8.77
C SER A 62 -6.00 -8.70 8.87
N PRO A 63 -7.04 -8.14 9.51
CA PRO A 63 -7.16 -6.69 9.67
C PRO A 63 -5.95 -6.10 10.41
N PHE A 64 -5.45 -6.81 11.42
CA PHE A 64 -4.31 -6.38 12.22
C PHE A 64 -3.01 -6.36 11.40
N THR A 65 -2.79 -7.38 10.55
CA THR A 65 -1.58 -7.46 9.73
C THR A 65 -1.47 -6.28 8.76
N MET A 66 -2.60 -5.84 8.19
CA MET A 66 -2.62 -4.65 7.33
C MET A 66 -2.26 -3.37 8.10
N THR A 67 -2.82 -3.18 9.29
CA THR A 67 -2.47 -2.04 10.15
C THR A 67 -0.99 -2.06 10.53
N LEU A 68 -0.48 -3.21 10.95
CA LEU A 68 0.92 -3.39 11.30
C LEU A 68 1.83 -3.10 10.10
N ALA A 69 1.41 -3.51 8.90
CA ALA A 69 2.14 -3.23 7.68
C ALA A 69 2.24 -1.74 7.38
N ASN A 70 1.13 -1.02 7.54
CA ASN A 70 1.11 0.43 7.37
C ASN A 70 2.00 1.16 8.38
N ILE A 71 2.00 0.73 9.65
CA ILE A 71 2.87 1.32 10.69
C ILE A 71 4.35 1.12 10.34
N TYR A 72 4.73 -0.11 10.00
CA TYR A 72 6.12 -0.40 9.66
C TYR A 72 6.57 0.36 8.41
N MET A 73 5.75 0.37 7.35
CA MET A 73 6.09 1.07 6.12
C MET A 73 6.10 2.59 6.32
N HIS A 74 5.24 3.14 7.17
CA HIS A 74 5.26 4.56 7.54
C HIS A 74 6.61 4.97 8.11
N GLU A 75 7.22 4.16 8.98
CA GLU A 75 8.56 4.45 9.50
C GLU A 75 9.64 4.27 8.42
N TRP A 76 9.54 3.21 7.62
CA TRP A 76 10.50 2.88 6.57
C TRP A 76 10.59 3.99 5.50
N GLU A 77 9.46 4.57 5.11
CA GLU A 77 9.34 5.55 4.02
C GLU A 77 9.62 7.01 4.43
N GLN A 78 9.93 7.29 5.71
CA GLN A 78 10.07 8.67 6.20
C GLN A 78 11.12 9.50 5.45
N SER A 79 12.26 8.92 5.05
CA SER A 79 13.26 9.68 4.29
C SER A 79 12.82 10.01 2.87
N LEU A 80 12.00 9.17 2.24
CA LEU A 80 11.36 9.48 0.96
C LEU A 80 10.36 10.62 1.14
N ILE A 81 9.45 10.49 2.10
CA ILE A 81 8.46 11.55 2.39
C ILE A 81 9.17 12.90 2.65
N GLN A 82 10.22 12.89 3.46
CA GLN A 82 10.99 14.10 3.76
C GLN A 82 11.67 14.69 2.52
N HIS A 83 12.31 13.84 1.70
CA HIS A 83 12.96 14.27 0.47
C HIS A 83 11.98 14.95 -0.49
N GLN A 84 10.79 14.36 -0.69
CA GLN A 84 9.73 14.91 -1.53
C GLN A 84 9.16 16.21 -0.93
N HIS A 85 8.93 16.25 0.37
CA HIS A 85 8.43 17.43 1.07
C HIS A 85 9.38 18.63 0.92
N GLU A 86 10.69 18.42 1.09
CA GLU A 86 11.71 19.46 0.92
C GLU A 86 11.75 20.08 -0.49
N ARG A 87 11.27 19.33 -1.49
CA ARG A 87 11.24 19.74 -2.91
C ARG A 87 9.88 20.24 -3.38
N ASN A 88 8.87 20.25 -2.50
CA ASN A 88 7.47 20.49 -2.86
C ASN A 88 6.98 19.53 -3.97
N GLU A 89 7.40 18.27 -3.90
CA GLU A 89 7.02 17.21 -4.83
C GLU A 89 5.89 16.35 -4.25
N LEU A 90 5.09 15.74 -5.12
CA LEU A 90 4.02 14.84 -4.71
C LEU A 90 4.60 13.52 -4.19
N TYR A 91 4.07 13.07 -3.06
CA TYR A 91 4.22 11.71 -2.55
C TYR A 91 2.84 11.16 -2.21
N GLY A 92 2.43 10.09 -2.89
CA GLY A 92 1.18 9.39 -2.67
C GLY A 92 1.45 7.91 -2.41
N ARG A 93 0.70 7.32 -1.48
CA ARG A 93 0.79 5.90 -1.17
C ARG A 93 -0.59 5.29 -1.02
N TYR A 94 -0.79 4.13 -1.63
CA TYR A 94 -1.97 3.30 -1.46
C TYR A 94 -1.52 1.87 -1.12
N ILE A 95 -1.56 1.52 0.17
CA ILE A 95 -1.09 0.22 0.70
C ILE A 95 0.38 -0.04 0.34
N ASP A 96 0.64 -0.77 -0.75
CA ASP A 96 1.95 -1.15 -1.26
C ASP A 96 2.36 -0.37 -2.53
N ASP A 97 1.42 0.31 -3.18
CA ASP A 97 1.71 1.15 -4.34
C ASP A 97 2.11 2.57 -3.91
N ILE A 98 3.18 3.09 -4.50
CA ILE A 98 3.69 4.45 -4.27
C ILE A 98 3.71 5.22 -5.60
N PHE A 99 3.31 6.48 -5.56
CA PHE A 99 3.41 7.43 -6.68
C PHE A 99 4.16 8.68 -6.21
N THR A 100 5.16 9.08 -6.99
CA THR A 100 5.94 10.29 -6.72
C THR A 100 6.18 11.08 -8.00
N THR A 101 6.21 12.41 -7.89
CA THR A 101 6.73 13.27 -8.96
C THR A 101 8.14 13.71 -8.61
N SER A 102 8.98 14.00 -9.61
CA SER A 102 10.23 14.69 -9.33
C SER A 102 10.68 15.59 -10.48
N ASN A 103 11.36 16.68 -10.13
CA ASN A 103 12.04 17.58 -11.06
C ASN A 103 13.56 17.34 -11.11
N GLU A 104 14.07 16.36 -10.35
CA GLU A 104 15.48 16.01 -10.35
C GLU A 104 15.86 15.14 -11.58
N PRO A 105 17.16 15.09 -11.93
CA PRO A 105 17.65 14.15 -12.93
C PRO A 105 17.31 12.71 -12.56
N VAL A 106 16.99 11.90 -13.58
CA VAL A 106 16.61 10.49 -13.40
C VAL A 106 17.67 9.70 -12.64
N GLU A 107 18.95 10.00 -12.85
CA GLU A 107 20.07 9.35 -12.18
C GLU A 107 20.07 9.62 -10.66
N THR A 108 19.69 10.83 -10.24
CA THR A 108 19.57 11.20 -8.83
C THR A 108 18.42 10.44 -8.17
N ILE A 109 17.29 10.30 -8.87
CA ILE A 109 16.13 9.55 -8.39
C ILE A 109 16.48 8.07 -8.26
N ILE A 110 17.15 7.49 -9.25
CA ILE A 110 17.61 6.09 -9.22
C ILE A 110 18.55 5.87 -8.02
N ALA A 111 19.54 6.73 -7.82
CA ALA A 111 20.47 6.62 -6.70
C ALA A 111 19.75 6.73 -5.35
N LEU A 112 18.73 7.59 -5.24
CA LEU A 112 17.87 7.67 -4.06
C LEU A 112 17.16 6.33 -3.84
N LEU A 113 16.42 5.82 -4.82
CA LEU A 113 15.63 4.59 -4.69
C LEU A 113 16.50 3.36 -4.40
N ASP A 114 17.68 3.28 -4.99
CA ASP A 114 18.63 2.20 -4.74
C ASP A 114 19.15 2.24 -3.29
N ARG A 115 19.47 3.42 -2.75
CA ARG A 115 19.84 3.59 -1.34
C ARG A 115 18.69 3.20 -0.41
N GLU A 116 17.46 3.53 -0.76
CA GLU A 116 16.27 3.15 0.03
C GLU A 116 16.07 1.63 0.05
N ASN A 117 16.36 0.95 -1.06
CA ASN A 117 16.34 -0.51 -1.16
C ASN A 117 17.37 -1.23 -0.28
N GLU A 118 18.41 -0.54 0.18
CA GLU A 118 19.41 -1.12 1.08
C GLU A 118 18.96 -1.14 2.55
N LYS A 119 17.91 -0.38 2.91
CA LYS A 119 17.46 -0.24 4.30
C LYS A 119 17.00 -1.54 4.94
N ASP A 120 16.30 -2.39 4.19
CA ASP A 120 15.81 -3.66 4.69
C ASP A 120 15.83 -4.71 3.57
N PRO A 121 16.54 -5.85 3.73
CA PRO A 121 16.60 -6.91 2.70
C PRO A 121 15.25 -7.56 2.41
N ASN A 122 14.24 -7.30 3.25
CA ASN A 122 12.89 -7.83 3.12
C ASN A 122 11.93 -6.95 2.33
N ILE A 123 12.32 -5.70 2.05
CA ILE A 123 11.54 -4.68 1.37
C ILE A 123 12.32 -4.21 0.15
N ARG A 124 11.65 -4.16 -1.01
CA ARG A 124 12.24 -3.70 -2.24
C ARG A 124 11.22 -2.88 -3.01
N ILE A 125 11.56 -1.64 -3.32
CA ILE A 125 10.88 -0.81 -4.29
C ILE A 125 11.22 -1.33 -5.68
N SER A 126 10.19 -1.73 -6.41
CA SER A 126 10.25 -1.89 -7.86
C SER A 126 9.67 -0.63 -8.45
N TYR A 127 10.45 0.11 -9.25
CA TYR A 127 10.07 1.42 -9.76
C TYR A 127 10.02 1.45 -11.28
N THR A 128 9.23 2.39 -11.80
CA THR A 128 9.16 2.74 -13.22
C THR A 128 9.14 4.27 -13.29
N ILE A 129 10.05 4.85 -14.06
CA ILE A 129 10.25 6.31 -14.14
C ILE A 129 10.04 6.72 -15.59
N HIS A 130 8.95 7.42 -15.85
CA HIS A 130 8.60 7.93 -17.17
C HIS A 130 7.75 9.20 -17.04
N ASP A 131 7.61 9.94 -18.15
CA ASP A 131 6.68 11.07 -18.23
C ASP A 131 5.21 10.64 -18.13
N SER A 132 4.93 9.35 -18.35
CA SER A 132 3.61 8.76 -18.19
C SER A 132 3.72 7.41 -17.50
N VAL A 133 3.00 7.24 -16.39
CA VAL A 133 3.03 6.03 -15.57
C VAL A 133 1.63 5.66 -15.09
N GLU A 134 1.38 4.37 -14.92
CA GLU A 134 0.19 3.85 -14.27
C GLU A 134 0.31 3.90 -12.74
N PHE A 135 -0.78 4.29 -12.08
CA PHE A 135 -0.96 4.17 -10.64
C PHE A 135 -2.40 3.72 -10.37
N LEU A 136 -2.55 2.50 -9.85
CA LEU A 136 -3.85 1.82 -9.70
C LEU A 136 -4.62 1.72 -11.04
N ASP A 137 -5.79 2.35 -11.12
CA ASP A 137 -6.66 2.40 -12.30
C ASP A 137 -6.49 3.72 -13.09
N VAL A 138 -5.41 4.47 -12.85
CA VAL A 138 -5.16 5.78 -13.47
C VAL A 138 -3.87 5.74 -14.27
N LEU A 139 -3.89 6.24 -15.50
CA LEU A 139 -2.70 6.58 -16.26
C LEU A 139 -2.45 8.07 -16.07
N ILE A 140 -1.28 8.41 -15.52
CA ILE A 140 -0.91 9.77 -15.15
C ILE A 140 0.23 10.19 -16.07
N GLY A 141 -0.03 11.19 -16.92
CA GLY A 141 0.95 11.78 -17.84
C GLY A 141 1.31 13.20 -17.46
N ASN A 142 2.58 13.56 -17.57
CA ASN A 142 3.08 14.91 -17.42
C ASN A 142 3.09 15.63 -18.78
N ILE A 143 2.27 16.66 -18.91
CA ILE A 143 2.23 17.54 -20.09
C ILE A 143 2.74 18.91 -19.66
N GLN A 144 4.02 19.18 -19.91
CA GLN A 144 4.66 20.48 -19.65
C GLN A 144 4.50 20.96 -18.18
N GLY A 145 4.64 20.04 -17.22
CA GLY A 145 4.51 20.34 -15.80
C GLY A 145 3.07 20.25 -15.26
N GLN A 146 2.10 19.92 -16.11
CA GLN A 146 0.73 19.64 -15.68
C GLN A 146 0.44 18.14 -15.75
N LEU A 147 0.01 17.56 -14.64
CA LEU A 147 -0.44 16.18 -14.62
C LEU A 147 -1.82 16.08 -15.27
N LYS A 148 -1.93 15.22 -16.27
CA LYS A 148 -3.16 14.79 -16.90
C LYS A 148 -3.40 13.34 -16.59
N THR A 149 -4.66 13.00 -16.38
CA THR A 149 -5.07 11.69 -15.90
C THR A 149 -6.06 11.09 -16.88
N SER A 150 -5.99 9.77 -17.06
CA SER A 150 -6.98 9.01 -17.82
C SER A 150 -7.19 7.65 -17.17
N VAL A 151 -8.27 6.95 -17.52
CA VAL A 151 -8.53 5.61 -17.00
C VAL A 151 -7.52 4.62 -17.58
N PHE A 152 -6.75 3.97 -16.70
CA PHE A 152 -5.88 2.87 -17.08
C PHE A 152 -6.63 1.53 -16.95
N ARG A 153 -6.36 0.62 -17.89
CA ARG A 153 -6.82 -0.77 -17.82
C ARG A 153 -5.62 -1.66 -18.08
N LYS A 154 -5.35 -2.57 -17.13
CA LYS A 154 -4.29 -3.55 -17.29
C LYS A 154 -4.51 -4.36 -18.57
N PRO A 155 -3.47 -4.73 -19.33
CA PRO A 155 -3.63 -5.52 -20.55
C PRO A 155 -4.36 -6.86 -20.34
N ALA A 156 -4.22 -7.44 -19.13
CA ALA A 156 -4.91 -8.66 -18.72
C ALA A 156 -6.35 -8.45 -18.25
N ALA A 157 -6.83 -7.20 -18.18
CA ALA A 157 -8.19 -6.91 -17.75
C ALA A 157 -9.16 -7.28 -18.87
N GLU A 158 -9.88 -8.38 -18.68
CA GLU A 158 -11.01 -8.72 -19.54
C GLU A 158 -12.16 -7.73 -19.30
N PRO A 159 -12.89 -7.30 -20.34
CA PRO A 159 -14.06 -6.44 -20.19
C PRO A 159 -15.26 -7.24 -19.67
N TYR A 160 -15.07 -7.98 -18.58
CA TYR A 160 -16.12 -8.81 -18.00
C TYR A 160 -17.19 -7.90 -17.39
N ILE A 161 -18.30 -7.78 -18.10
CA ILE A 161 -19.53 -7.18 -17.59
C ILE A 161 -20.40 -8.32 -17.08
N LEU A 162 -21.03 -8.09 -15.94
CA LEU A 162 -21.95 -9.04 -15.34
C LEU A 162 -23.04 -9.45 -16.35
N PRO A 163 -23.16 -10.75 -16.72
CA PRO A 163 -24.16 -11.19 -17.68
C PRO A 163 -25.56 -10.82 -17.22
N TYR A 164 -26.39 -10.27 -18.12
CA TYR A 164 -27.75 -9.84 -17.77
C TYR A 164 -28.63 -10.98 -17.24
N THR A 165 -28.33 -12.21 -17.63
CA THR A 165 -29.03 -13.43 -17.21
C THR A 165 -28.56 -13.99 -15.86
N SER A 166 -27.52 -13.41 -15.25
CA SER A 166 -27.06 -13.84 -13.93
C SER A 166 -28.07 -13.44 -12.85
N ASP A 167 -28.15 -14.24 -11.80
CA ASP A 167 -29.10 -14.05 -10.69
C ASP A 167 -28.61 -12.95 -9.73
N HIS A 168 -28.54 -11.72 -10.23
CA HIS A 168 -28.17 -10.54 -9.46
C HIS A 168 -29.30 -9.51 -9.48
N PRO A 169 -29.46 -8.71 -8.41
CA PRO A 169 -30.44 -7.64 -8.40
C PRO A 169 -30.21 -6.65 -9.55
N ARG A 170 -31.30 -6.18 -10.18
CA ARG A 170 -31.26 -5.24 -11.32
C ARG A 170 -30.40 -3.99 -11.08
N HIS A 171 -30.37 -3.50 -9.84
CA HIS A 171 -29.57 -2.32 -9.50
C HIS A 171 -28.07 -2.58 -9.65
N ILE A 172 -27.57 -3.81 -9.43
CA ILE A 172 -26.15 -4.15 -9.60
C ILE A 172 -25.73 -3.98 -11.06
N HIS A 173 -26.52 -4.49 -12.01
CA HIS A 173 -26.23 -4.33 -13.45
C HIS A 173 -26.15 -2.86 -13.86
N SER A 174 -27.11 -2.04 -13.42
CA SER A 174 -27.11 -0.60 -13.71
C SER A 174 -25.94 0.11 -13.03
N SER A 175 -25.63 -0.27 -11.79
CA SER A 175 -24.53 0.30 -11.02
C SER A 175 -23.19 0.01 -11.67
N THR A 176 -22.93 -1.19 -12.20
CA THR A 176 -21.68 -1.53 -12.88
C THR A 176 -21.38 -0.59 -14.05
N ILE A 177 -22.37 -0.34 -14.92
CA ILE A 177 -22.20 0.60 -16.05
C ILE A 177 -22.03 2.03 -15.54
N HIS A 178 -22.89 2.43 -14.60
CA HIS A 178 -22.87 3.78 -14.05
C HIS A 178 -21.53 4.10 -13.35
N THR A 179 -20.99 3.21 -12.52
CA THR A 179 -19.72 3.44 -11.83
C THR A 179 -18.54 3.42 -12.80
N ALA A 180 -18.58 2.60 -13.84
CA ALA A 180 -17.54 2.60 -14.88
C ALA A 180 -17.49 3.93 -15.64
N LEU A 181 -18.65 4.51 -15.99
CA LEU A 181 -18.74 5.83 -16.63
C LEU A 181 -18.40 6.95 -15.66
N LEU A 182 -18.90 6.89 -14.42
CA LEU A 182 -18.59 7.88 -13.40
C LEU A 182 -17.09 7.92 -13.09
N ARG A 183 -16.42 6.76 -13.12
CA ARG A 183 -14.97 6.67 -13.00
C ARG A 183 -14.27 7.43 -14.12
N ASP A 184 -14.70 7.26 -15.36
CA ASP A 184 -14.14 7.96 -16.51
C ASP A 184 -14.30 9.48 -16.38
N VAL A 185 -15.50 9.94 -16.04
CA VAL A 185 -15.79 11.37 -15.82
C VAL A 185 -14.98 11.97 -14.66
N ARG A 186 -14.70 11.21 -13.61
CA ARG A 186 -13.96 11.70 -12.43
C ARG A 186 -12.46 11.68 -12.61
N LEU A 187 -11.94 10.69 -13.34
CA LEU A 187 -10.50 10.45 -13.45
C LEU A 187 -9.88 11.09 -14.69
N CYS A 188 -10.66 11.40 -15.73
CA CYS A 188 -10.12 11.98 -16.95
C CYS A 188 -10.03 13.51 -16.86
N SER A 189 -8.89 14.09 -17.24
CA SER A 189 -8.64 15.55 -17.21
C SER A 189 -7.91 16.08 -18.44
#